data_AF-A0A1J5PPG2-F1
#
_entry.id   AF-A0A1J5PPG2-F1
#
_cell.length_a   1.000
_cell.length_b   1.000
_cell.length_c   1.000
_cell.angle_alpha   90.00
_cell.angle_beta   90.00
_cell.angle_gamma   90.00
#
_symmetry.space_group_name_H-M   'P 1'
#
loop_
_entity.id
_entity.type
_entity.pdbx_description
1 polymer ?
#
loop_
_entity_poly.entity_id
_entity_poly.type
_entity_poly.pdbx_seq_one_letter_code
_entity_poly.pdbx_strand_id
1 'polypeptide(L)' 'MLLAELPDHSIELEVNPDIYNKRIDAWEVLKALAAEHGLTERIDWQRAAEVVKQREGLARRIDRQPASSADARPESRTSP' A
#
# COMPACT_ATOMS: atom_id res chain seq x y z
N MET A 1 8.15 4.59 -11.62
CA MET A 1 7.48 4.06 -10.43
C MET A 1 8.55 3.46 -9.55
N LEU A 2 8.43 3.62 -8.24
CA LEU A 2 9.30 3.00 -7.24
C LEU A 2 8.43 2.28 -6.22
N LEU A 3 8.85 1.09 -5.81
CA LEU A 3 8.27 0.30 -4.74
C LEU A 3 9.40 -0.03 -3.76
N ALA A 4 9.21 0.26 -2.48
CA ALA A 4 10.23 -0.01 -1.47
C ALA A 4 9.59 -0.55 -0.19
N GLU A 5 10.26 -1.54 0.42
CA GLU A 5 10.08 -1.84 1.84
C GLU A 5 11.12 -1.04 2.62
N LEU A 6 10.66 -0.23 3.58
CA LEU A 6 11.51 0.60 4.43
C LEU A 6 12.02 -0.19 5.65
N PRO A 7 13.04 0.32 6.39
CA PRO A 7 13.58 -0.37 7.57
C PRO A 7 12.56 -0.64 8.69
N ASP A 8 11.44 0.08 8.72
CA ASP A 8 10.33 -0.12 9.65
C ASP A 8 9.28 -1.12 9.12
N HIS A 9 9.58 -1.82 8.03
CA HIS A 9 8.71 -2.78 7.33
C HIS A 9 7.45 -2.16 6.70
N SER A 10 7.35 -0.83 6.64
CA SER A 10 6.32 -0.17 5.82
C SER A 10 6.63 -0.34 4.34
N ILE A 11 5.58 -0.38 3.52
CA ILE A 11 5.71 -0.49 2.06
C ILE A 11 5.26 0.84 1.46
N GLU A 12 6.16 1.49 0.72
CA GLU A 12 5.87 2.76 0.04
C GLU A 12 5.91 2.62 -1.48
N LEU A 13 4.99 3.31 -2.12
CA LEU A 13 4.84 3.38 -3.58
C LEU A 13 4.89 4.84 -4.04
N GLU A 14 5.76 5.12 -5.00
CA GLU A 14 5.81 6.39 -5.72
C GLU A 14 5.48 6.16 -7.20
N VAL A 15 4.47 6.89 -7.70
CA VAL A 15 4.07 6.84 -9.11
C VAL A 15 4.19 8.24 -9.72
N ASN A 16 5.17 8.41 -10.60
CA ASN A 16 5.39 9.66 -11.32
C ASN A 16 4.32 9.88 -12.42
N PRO A 17 3.92 11.14 -12.68
CA PRO A 17 3.01 11.43 -13.77
C PRO A 17 3.65 11.05 -15.11
N ASP A 18 2.83 10.58 -16.04
CA ASP A 18 3.30 10.16 -17.37
C ASP A 18 3.52 11.37 -18.30
N ILE A 19 4.40 12.30 -17.90
CA ILE A 19 4.72 13.53 -18.64
C ILE A 19 5.50 13.27 -19.94
N TYR A 20 5.99 12.05 -20.14
CA TYR A 20 6.69 11.61 -21.35
C TYR A 20 5.87 10.65 -22.22
N ASN A 21 4.58 10.43 -21.88
CA ASN A 21 3.64 9.58 -22.60
C ASN A 21 4.19 8.19 -22.94
N LYS A 22 4.91 7.57 -22.01
CA LYS A 22 5.58 6.28 -22.21
C LYS A 22 4.60 5.11 -22.28
N ARG A 23 3.29 5.36 -22.05
CA ARG A 23 2.20 4.34 -22.07
C ARG A 23 2.53 3.10 -21.24
N ILE A 24 3.33 3.26 -20.20
CA ILE A 24 3.66 2.16 -19.30
C ILE A 24 2.42 1.90 -18.44
N ASP A 25 1.96 0.66 -18.43
CA ASP A 25 0.92 0.24 -17.50
C ASP A 25 1.51 0.17 -16.09
N ALA A 26 1.34 1.27 -15.36
CA ALA A 26 1.76 1.42 -13.97
C ALA A 26 1.22 0.28 -13.08
N TRP A 27 0.03 -0.24 -13.38
CA TRP A 27 -0.57 -1.29 -12.59
C TRP A 27 0.13 -2.64 -12.79
N GLU A 28 0.47 -2.98 -14.03
CA GLU A 28 1.23 -4.20 -14.33
C GLU A 28 2.65 -4.14 -13.76
N VAL A 29 3.31 -2.98 -13.85
CA VAL A 29 4.64 -2.78 -13.25
C VAL A 29 4.61 -2.94 -11.73
N LEU A 30 3.60 -2.37 -11.05
CA LEU A 30 3.43 -2.53 -9.61
C LEU A 30 3.29 -4.01 -9.23
N LYS A 31 2.42 -4.76 -9.92
CA LYS A 31 2.22 -6.19 -9.66
C LYS A 31 3.51 -6.99 -9.85
N ALA A 32 4.27 -6.69 -10.90
CA ALA A 32 5.55 -7.35 -11.15
C ALA A 32 6.56 -7.10 -10.03
N LEU A 33 6.74 -5.83 -9.62
CA LEU A 33 7.63 -5.48 -8.51
C LEU A 33 7.19 -6.11 -7.19
N ALA A 34 5.89 -6.08 -6.88
CA ALA A 34 5.37 -6.69 -5.66
C ALA A 34 5.58 -8.22 -5.63
N ALA A 35 5.51 -8.89 -6.78
CA ALA A 35 5.82 -10.31 -6.88
C ALA A 35 7.32 -10.59 -6.73
N GLU A 36 8.16 -9.82 -7.43
CA GLU A 36 9.63 -9.93 -7.38
C GLU A 36 10.18 -9.76 -5.95
N HIS A 37 9.61 -8.82 -5.19
CA HIS A 37 10.02 -8.55 -3.82
C HIS A 37 9.24 -9.34 -2.75
N GLY A 38 8.31 -10.21 -3.14
CA GLY A 38 7.50 -10.99 -2.18
C GLY A 38 6.55 -10.15 -1.30
N LEU A 39 6.16 -8.96 -1.77
CA LEU A 39 5.32 -8.00 -1.04
C LEU A 39 3.82 -8.14 -1.32
N THR A 40 3.44 -8.99 -2.28
CA THR A 40 2.06 -9.14 -2.79
C THR A 40 1.00 -9.27 -1.69
N GLU A 41 1.26 -10.07 -0.65
CA GLU A 41 0.31 -10.32 0.44
C GLU A 41 0.27 -9.21 1.51
N ARG A 42 1.27 -8.33 1.52
CA ARG A 42 1.37 -7.24 2.50
C ARG A 42 0.81 -5.93 1.98
N ILE A 43 0.60 -5.81 0.68
CA ILE A 43 0.03 -4.63 0.03
C ILE A 43 -1.47 -4.56 0.27
N ASP A 44 -1.93 -3.36 0.65
CA ASP A 44 -3.31 -2.91 0.50
C ASP A 44 -3.52 -2.48 -0.96
N TRP A 45 -4.13 -3.39 -1.74
CA TRP A 45 -4.35 -3.18 -3.17
C TRP A 45 -5.36 -2.08 -3.48
N GLN A 46 -6.29 -1.80 -2.56
CA GLN A 46 -7.22 -0.69 -2.71
C GLN A 46 -6.45 0.63 -2.59
N ARG A 47 -5.62 0.76 -1.56
CA ARG A 47 -4.77 1.94 -1.36
C ARG A 47 -3.77 2.11 -2.51
N ALA A 48 -3.15 1.04 -2.97
CA ALA A 48 -2.21 1.09 -4.09
C ALA A 48 -2.89 1.56 -5.39
N ALA A 49 -4.14 1.14 -5.65
CA ALA A 49 -4.91 1.60 -6.80
C ALA A 49 -5.16 3.13 -6.77
N GLU A 50 -5.40 3.70 -5.59
CA GLU A 50 -5.54 5.15 -5.43
C GLU A 50 -4.24 5.88 -5.80
N VAL A 51 -3.10 5.41 -5.32
CA VAL A 51 -1.78 6.01 -5.61
C VAL A 51 -1.46 5.93 -7.11
N VAL A 52 -1.74 4.78 -7.74
CA VAL A 52 -1.56 4.58 -9.20
C VAL A 52 -2.50 5.44 -10.03
N LYS A 53 -3.70 5.77 -9.52
CA LYS A 53 -4.65 6.66 -10.18
C LYS A 53 -4.22 8.13 -10.04
N GLN A 54 -3.77 8.53 -8.85
CA GLN A 54 -3.40 9.92 -8.56
C GLN A 54 -2.08 10.32 -9.23
N ARG A 55 -1.08 9.42 -9.27
CA ARG A 55 0.22 9.64 -9.95
C ARG A 55 0.90 10.97 -9.59
N GLU A 56 0.87 11.33 -8.32
CA GLU A 56 1.35 12.63 -7.82
C GLU A 56 2.89 12.77 -7.85
N GLY A 57 3.64 11.69 -8.09
CA GLY A 57 5.09 11.67 -7.91
C GLY A 57 5.53 11.74 -6.45
N LEU A 58 4.63 11.40 -5.52
CA LEU A 58 4.91 11.34 -4.08
C LEU A 58 4.85 9.89 -3.59
N ALA A 59 5.80 9.52 -2.73
CA ALA A 59 5.78 8.25 -2.03
C ALA A 59 4.61 8.21 -1.04
N ARG A 60 3.82 7.14 -1.10
CA ARG A 60 2.68 6.89 -0.21
C ARG A 60 2.77 5.49 0.35
N ARG A 61 2.48 5.35 1.64
CA ARG A 61 2.36 4.07 2.33
C ARG A 61 1.17 3.26 1.80
N ILE A 62 1.40 2.00 1.48
CA ILE A 62 0.43 1.07 0.86
C ILE A 62 0.38 -0.31 1.52
N ASP A 63 0.99 -0.53 2.69
CA ASP A 63 0.85 -1.78 3.42
C ASP A 63 -0.50 -1.89 4.13
N ARG A 64 -0.99 -3.14 4.27
CA ARG A 64 -2.18 -3.47 5.05
C ARG A 64 -1.95 -3.04 6.50
N GLN A 65 -2.73 -2.08 6.97
CA GLN A 65 -2.74 -1.76 8.40
C GLN A 65 -3.31 -2.96 9.17
N PRO A 66 -2.74 -3.31 10.34
CA PRO A 66 -3.40 -4.24 11.23
C PRO A 66 -4.80 -3.70 11.54
N ALA A 67 -5.82 -4.56 11.48
CA ALA A 67 -7.18 -4.19 11.88
C ALA A 67 -7.08 -3.55 13.28
N SER A 68 -7.43 -2.27 13.38
CA SER A 68 -7.33 -1.54 14.63
C SER A 68 -8.08 -2.30 15.72
N SER A 69 -7.41 -2.61 16.83
CA SER A 69 -8.01 -3.26 18.01
C SER A 69 -9.04 -2.40 18.73
N ALA A 70 -9.49 -1.28 18.14
CA ALA A 70 -10.42 -0.33 18.73
C ALA A 70 -11.87 -0.84 18.85
N ASP A 71 -12.19 -2.02 18.31
CA ASP A 71 -13.51 -2.67 18.47
C ASP A 71 -13.60 -3.65 19.67
N ALA A 72 -12.53 -3.77 20.48
CA ALA A 72 -12.61 -4.48 21.75
C ALA A 72 -13.36 -3.61 22.79
N ARG A 73 -14.70 -3.54 22.71
CA ARG A 73 -15.53 -3.05 23.82
C ARG A 73 -15.16 -3.84 25.07
N PRO A 74 -14.86 -3.21 26.21
CA PRO A 74 -14.65 -3.93 27.45
C PRO A 74 -15.98 -4.56 27.87
N GLU A 75 -16.03 -5.89 27.82
CA GLU A 75 -17.12 -6.68 28.39
C GLU A 75 -17.25 -6.28 29.86
N SER A 76 -18.38 -5.67 30.20
CA SER A 76 -18.67 -5.25 31.56
C SER A 76 -18.67 -6.48 32.46
N ARG A 77 -17.58 -6.65 33.23
CA ARG A 77 -17.59 -7.49 34.42
C ARG A 77 -18.62 -6.89 35.37
N THR A 78 -19.77 -7.54 35.48
CA THR A 78 -20.67 -7.36 36.60
C THR A 78 -21.21 -8.71 37.04
N SER A 79 -20.48 -9.30 37.97
CA SER A 79 -21.01 -10.12 39.07
C SER A 79 -20.27 -9.61 40.31
N PRO A 80 -20.91 -9.55 41.49
CA PRO A 80 -21.91 -10.49 42.02
C PRO A 80 -23.30 -9.90 42.28
#